data_AF-A0A8T3XSZ0-F1
#
_entry.id   AF-A0A8T3XSZ0-F1
#
_cell.length_a   1.000
_cell.length_b   1.000
_cell.length_c   1.000
_cell.angle_alpha   90.00
_cell.angle_beta   90.00
_cell.angle_gamma   90.00
#
_symmetry.space_group_name_H-M   'P 1'
#
loop_
_entity.id
_entity.type
_entity.pdbx_description
1 polymer ?
#
loop_
_entity_poly.entity_id
_entity_poly.type
_entity_poly.pdbx_seq_one_letter_code
_entity_poly.pdbx_strand_id
1 'polypeptide(L)' 'MLNNLRDSLQPHLEKLGRGFSSTGLSANVWSAIGLGFAFTSAIVYGLQLEYSLIFGGTLLLVSGFFDIVDGQVARFTKTT' A
#
# COMPACT_ATOMS: atom_id res chain seq x y z
N MET A 1 -2.74 -2.69 26.21
CA MET A 1 -2.39 -3.67 25.15
C MET A 1 -2.39 -3.05 23.75
N LEU A 2 -3.39 -2.24 23.36
CA LEU A 2 -3.38 -1.53 22.05
C LEU A 2 -2.21 -0.54 21.89
N ASN A 3 -1.82 0.18 22.96
CA ASN A 3 -0.65 1.06 22.91
C ASN A 3 0.65 0.31 22.64
N ASN A 4 0.83 -0.89 23.18
CA ASN A 4 2.05 -1.69 22.95
C ASN A 4 2.15 -2.18 21.49
N LEU A 5 1.02 -2.53 20.87
CA LEU A 5 0.97 -2.88 19.44
C LEU A 5 1.23 -1.65 18.56
N ARG A 6 0.65 -0.51 18.91
CA ARG A 6 0.92 0.76 18.22
C ARG A 6 2.39 1.14 18.33
N ASP A 7 2.97 1.10 19.52
CA ASP A 7 4.37 1.44 19.76
C ASP A 7 5.34 0.45 19.10
N SER A 8 4.93 -0.79 18.84
CA SER A 8 5.72 -1.76 18.10
C SER A 8 5.59 -1.63 16.57
N LEU A 9 4.41 -1.27 16.05
CA LEU A 9 4.15 -1.13 14.61
C LEU A 9 4.58 0.23 14.07
N GLN A 10 4.42 1.28 14.86
CA GLN A 10 4.76 2.64 14.50
C GLN A 10 6.23 2.83 14.06
N PRO A 11 7.26 2.27 14.73
CA PRO A 11 8.65 2.41 14.28
C PRO A 11 8.95 1.65 12.97
N HIS A 12 8.25 0.55 12.69
CA HIS A 12 8.39 -0.16 11.42
C HIS A 12 7.70 0.59 10.27
N LEU A 13 6.49 1.12 10.52
CA LEU A 13 5.77 1.98 9.59
C LEU A 13 6.53 3.30 9.34
N GLU A 14 7.18 3.86 10.37
CA GLU A 14 8.06 5.04 10.25
C GLU A 14 9.30 4.76 9.42
N LYS A 15 9.95 3.59 9.58
CA LYS A 15 11.11 3.21 8.76
C LYS A 15 10.72 2.99 7.29
N LEU A 16 9.60 2.33 7.03
CA LEU A 16 9.06 2.18 5.67
C LEU A 16 8.71 3.56 5.10
N GLY A 17 7.94 4.37 5.84
CA GLY A 17 7.55 5.72 5.43
C GLY A 17 8.74 6.63 5.15
N ARG A 18 9.82 6.58 5.94
CA ARG A 18 11.07 7.32 5.68
C ARG A 18 11.82 6.82 4.46
N GLY A 19 11.87 5.49 4.26
CA GLY A 19 12.50 4.89 3.07
C GLY A 19 11.72 5.18 1.78
N PHE A 20 10.40 5.30 1.86
CA PHE A 20 9.55 5.70 0.74
C PHE A 20 9.54 7.22 0.55
N SER A 21 9.58 8.03 1.61
CA SER A 21 9.67 9.50 1.48
C SER A 21 11.02 9.96 0.93
N SER A 22 12.11 9.21 1.16
CA SER A 22 13.42 9.53 0.59
C SER A 22 13.49 9.29 -0.92
N THR A 23 12.52 8.61 -1.53
CA THR A 23 12.41 8.51 -2.99
C THR A 23 11.93 9.81 -3.65
N GLY A 24 11.42 10.78 -2.87
CA GLY A 24 10.91 12.06 -3.39
C GLY A 24 9.57 11.95 -4.13
N LEU A 25 8.95 10.76 -4.16
CA LEU A 25 7.64 10.55 -4.76
C LEU A 25 6.53 11.01 -3.81
N SER A 26 5.55 11.77 -4.34
CA SER A 26 4.41 12.25 -3.57
C SER A 26 3.47 11.11 -3.18
N ALA A 27 2.69 11.29 -2.11
CA ALA A 27 1.67 10.31 -1.68
C ALA A 27 0.71 9.93 -2.83
N ASN A 28 0.36 10.88 -3.71
CA ASN A 28 -0.49 10.62 -4.87
C ASN A 28 0.12 9.63 -5.87
N VAL A 29 1.44 9.57 -6.00
CA VAL A 29 2.10 8.59 -6.88
C VAL A 29 1.95 7.18 -6.30
N TRP A 30 2.13 7.04 -4.98
CA TRP A 30 1.92 5.76 -4.30
C TRP A 30 0.47 5.29 -4.39
N SER A 31 -0.47 6.22 -4.21
CA SER A 31 -1.90 5.96 -4.40
C SER A 31 -2.24 5.54 -5.84
N ALA A 32 -1.65 6.20 -6.84
CA ALA A 32 -1.84 5.84 -8.25
C ALA A 32 -1.27 4.44 -8.58
N ILE A 33 -0.13 4.07 -7.98
CA ILE A 33 0.45 2.73 -8.11
C ILE A 33 -0.48 1.69 -7.50
N GLY A 34 -0.95 1.90 -6.26
CA GLY A 34 -1.92 1.04 -5.59
C GLY A 34 -3.18 0.84 -6.44
N LEU A 35 -3.77 1.94 -6.92
CA LEU A 35 -4.92 1.91 -7.80
C LEU A 35 -4.68 1.10 -9.10
N GLY A 36 -3.50 1.23 -9.71
CA GLY A 36 -3.12 0.41 -10.86
C GLY A 36 -3.10 -1.09 -10.56
N PHE A 37 -2.60 -1.48 -9.39
CA PHE A 37 -2.63 -2.86 -8.93
C PHE A 37 -4.06 -3.35 -8.64
N ALA A 38 -4.91 -2.52 -8.04
CA ALA A 38 -6.32 -2.86 -7.80
C ALA A 38 -7.09 -3.10 -9.11
N PHE A 39 -6.93 -2.23 -10.12
CA PHE A 39 -7.55 -2.43 -11.43
C PHE A 39 -7.03 -3.68 -12.12
N THR A 40 -5.73 -3.93 -12.05
CA THR A 40 -5.13 -5.16 -12.62
C THR A 40 -5.69 -6.40 -11.93
N SER A 41 -5.84 -6.37 -10.60
CA SER A 41 -6.49 -7.43 -9.84
C SER A 41 -7.94 -7.65 -10.29
N ALA A 42 -8.72 -6.59 -10.49
CA ALA A 42 -10.11 -6.69 -10.93
C ALA A 42 -10.22 -7.34 -12.32
N ILE A 43 -9.32 -6.99 -13.24
CA ILE A 43 -9.23 -7.61 -14.57
C ILE A 43 -8.89 -9.11 -14.43
N VAL A 44 -7.91 -9.46 -13.60
CA VAL A 44 -7.52 -10.86 -13.36
C VAL A 44 -8.68 -11.67 -12.77
N TYR A 45 -9.46 -11.09 -11.85
CA TYR A 45 -10.70 -11.69 -11.34
C TYR A 45 -11.75 -11.88 -12.44
N GLY A 46 -11.92 -10.88 -13.31
CA GLY A 46 -12.90 -10.92 -14.41
C GLY A 46 -12.57 -11.92 -15.52
N LEU A 47 -11.29 -12.20 -15.77
CA LEU A 47 -10.85 -13.13 -16.81
C LEU A 47 -11.00 -14.61 -16.44
N GLN A 48 -11.35 -14.93 -15.19
CA GLN A 48 -11.58 -16.32 -14.71
C GLN A 48 -10.48 -17.33 -15.10
N LEU A 49 -9.22 -16.88 -15.17
CA LEU A 49 -8.07 -17.76 -15.42
C LEU A 49 -7.96 -18.86 -14.35
N GLU A 50 -7.36 -19.99 -14.71
CA GLU A 50 -6.89 -20.98 -13.74
C GLU A 50 -5.92 -20.23 -12.79
N TYR A 51 -6.22 -20.18 -11.49
CA TYR A 51 -5.53 -19.36 -10.47
C TYR A 51 -5.85 -17.85 -10.41
N SER A 52 -6.87 -17.37 -11.12
CA SER A 52 -7.37 -15.98 -11.04
C SER A 52 -7.58 -15.51 -9.59
N LEU A 53 -8.11 -16.37 -8.73
CA LEU A 53 -8.35 -16.04 -7.32
C LEU A 53 -7.05 -15.75 -6.54
N ILE A 54 -5.99 -16.51 -6.81
CA ILE A 54 -4.70 -16.40 -6.11
C ILE A 54 -3.92 -15.21 -6.65
N PHE A 55 -3.84 -15.06 -7.97
CA PHE A 55 -3.12 -13.94 -8.59
C PHE A 55 -3.83 -12.62 -8.36
N GLY A 56 -5.15 -12.58 -8.54
CA GLY A 56 -5.97 -11.42 -8.21
C GLY A 56 -5.83 -11.07 -6.72
N GLY A 57 -5.97 -12.06 -5.83
CA GLY A 57 -5.82 -11.84 -4.39
C GLY A 57 -4.43 -11.29 -4.01
N THR A 58 -3.38 -11.81 -4.61
CA THR A 58 -2.01 -11.32 -4.38
C THR A 58 -1.84 -9.87 -4.86
N LEU A 59 -2.32 -9.55 -6.06
CA LEU A 59 -2.29 -8.18 -6.60
C LEU A 59 -3.10 -7.21 -5.73
N LEU A 60 -4.25 -7.65 -5.22
CA LEU A 60 -5.09 -6.87 -4.32
C LEU A 60 -4.40 -6.61 -2.97
N LEU A 61 -3.74 -7.62 -2.41
CA LEU A 61 -2.95 -7.45 -1.18
C LEU A 61 -1.77 -6.48 -1.39
N VAL A 62 -1.11 -6.55 -2.54
CA VAL A 62 -0.05 -5.60 -2.92
C VAL A 62 -0.63 -4.18 -3.06
N SER A 63 -1.80 -4.02 -3.67
CA SER A 63 -2.50 -2.74 -3.72
C SER A 63 -2.78 -2.18 -2.33
N GLY A 64 -3.35 -2.99 -1.43
CA GLY A 64 -3.65 -2.57 -0.07
C GLY A 64 -2.40 -2.23 0.75
N PHE A 65 -1.26 -2.86 0.44
CA PHE A 65 0.02 -2.46 1.03
C PHE A 65 0.43 -1.05 0.58
N PHE A 66 0.26 -0.72 -0.70
CA PHE A 66 0.55 0.63 -1.21
C PHE A 66 -0.39 1.70 -0.63
N ASP A 67 -1.65 1.38 -0.33
CA ASP A 67 -2.59 2.26 0.40
C ASP A 67 -2.20 2.48 1.88
N ILE A 68 -1.40 1.58 2.47
CA ILE A 68 -0.83 1.82 3.80
C ILE A 68 0.38 2.74 3.68
N VAL A 69 1.21 2.52 2.65
CA VAL A 69 2.41 3.32 2.37
C VAL A 69 2.05 4.76 2.02
N ASP A 70 1.07 5.00 1.16
CA ASP A 70 0.65 6.35 0.77
C ASP A 70 0.11 7.15 1.98
N GLY A 71 -0.65 6.50 2.86
CA GLY A 71 -1.17 7.09 4.09
C GLY A 71 -0.07 7.43 5.09
N GLN A 72 0.98 6.60 5.19
CA GLN A 72 2.16 6.95 5.97
C GLN A 72 2.94 8.11 5.33
N VAL A 73 3.18 8.08 4.02
CA VAL A 73 3.92 9.13 3.30
C VAL A 73 3.19 10.48 3.40
N ALA A 74 1.86 10.51 3.25
CA ALA A 74 1.05 11.71 3.43
C ALA A 74 1.18 12.28 4.85
N ARG A 75 1.17 11.39 5.86
CA ARG A 75 1.34 11.76 7.28
C ARG A 75 2.72 12.33 7.58
N PHE A 76 3.79 11.81 6.97
CA PHE A 76 5.14 12.36 7.11
C PHE A 76 5.34 13.66 6.34
N THR A 77 4.71 13.80 5.17
CA THR A 77 4.87 14.96 4.28
C THR A 77 4.04 16.17 4.72
N LYS A 78 3.17 16.04 5.74
CA LYS A 78 2.33 17.13 6.28
C LYS A 78 1.56 17.89 5.20
N THR A 79 0.99 17.18 4.22
CA THR A 79 -0.08 17.76 3.41
C THR A 79 -1.38 17.51 4.16
N THR A 80 -1.67 18.39 5.12
CA THR A 80 -3.02 18.53 5.69
C THR A 80 -3.98 18.94 4.58
#